data_AF-A0A842TUN2-F1
#
_entry.id   AF-A0A842TUN2-F1
#
_cell.length_a   1.000
_cell.length_b   1.000
_cell.length_c   1.000
_cell.angle_alpha   90.00
_cell.angle_beta   90.00
_cell.angle_gamma   90.00
#
_symmetry.space_group_name_H-M   'P 1'
#
loop_
_entity.id
_entity.type
_entity.pdbx_description
1 polymer ?
#
loop_
_entity_poly.entity_id
_entity_poly.type
_entity_poly.pdbx_seq_one_letter_code
_entity_poly.pdbx_strand_id
1 'polypeptide(L)'
;MSDKSENDMIFLLGLKIENIVEFIESKVLDAYFGYKHSALESSSDLLDNLIHWVKRLKKEIEGTSVLSKELTSKIIEIVDRIDNGIHNLKNAVAKEEQEKGNTELEKILKAVREFYDLRKL
;
A
#
# COMPACT_ATOMS: atom_id res chain seq x y z
N MET A 1 -7.22 -9.81 -28.13
CA MET A 1 -6.57 -9.12 -27.00
C MET A 1 -7.57 -8.09 -26.52
N SER A 2 -8.01 -8.10 -25.25
CA SER A 2 -8.94 -7.04 -24.81
C SER A 2 -8.13 -5.77 -24.59
N ASP A 3 -8.43 -4.73 -25.34
CA ASP A 3 -7.95 -3.38 -25.04
C ASP A 3 -8.53 -3.02 -23.66
N LYS A 4 -7.71 -3.11 -22.62
CA LYS A 4 -8.08 -2.56 -21.32
C LYS A 4 -8.08 -1.05 -21.50
N SER A 5 -9.22 -0.42 -21.21
CA SER A 5 -9.31 1.03 -21.19
C SER A 5 -8.47 1.58 -20.03
N GLU A 6 -8.12 2.87 -20.09
CA GLU A 6 -7.44 3.57 -18.99
C GLU A 6 -8.20 3.38 -17.67
N ASN A 7 -9.53 3.48 -17.73
CA ASN A 7 -10.42 3.28 -16.59
C ASN A 7 -10.37 1.85 -16.02
N ASP A 8 -10.31 0.82 -16.87
CA ASP A 8 -10.16 -0.56 -16.41
C ASP A 8 -8.83 -0.75 -15.65
N MET A 9 -7.77 -0.09 -16.12
CA MET A 9 -6.48 -0.16 -15.44
C MET A 9 -6.50 0.56 -14.10
N ILE A 10 -7.08 1.75 -14.03
CA ILE A 10 -7.25 2.50 -12.76
C ILE A 10 -8.05 1.65 -11.77
N PHE A 11 -9.14 1.02 -12.21
CA PHE A 11 -9.97 0.16 -11.37
C PHE A 11 -9.18 -1.04 -10.83
N LEU A 12 -8.45 -1.75 -11.70
CA LEU A 12 -7.64 -2.91 -11.30
C LEU A 12 -6.49 -2.56 -10.36
N LEU A 13 -5.80 -1.45 -10.60
CA LEU A 13 -4.77 -0.93 -9.70
C LEU A 13 -5.38 -0.57 -8.35
N GLY A 14 -6.58 -0.02 -8.38
CA GLY A 14 -7.38 0.25 -7.20
C GLY A 14 -7.63 -0.95 -6.31
N LEU A 15 -8.11 -2.05 -6.88
CA LEU A 15 -8.32 -3.29 -6.13
C LEU A 15 -7.04 -3.81 -5.47
N LYS A 16 -5.88 -3.65 -6.13
CA LYS A 16 -4.59 -4.07 -5.57
C LYS A 16 -4.16 -3.18 -4.40
N ILE A 17 -4.35 -1.87 -4.50
CA ILE A 17 -4.04 -0.91 -3.44
C ILE A 17 -4.95 -1.12 -2.22
N GLU A 18 -6.22 -1.45 -2.45
CA GLU A 18 -7.17 -1.80 -1.39
C GLU A 18 -6.74 -3.04 -0.61
N ASN A 19 -6.37 -4.11 -1.31
CA ASN A 19 -5.91 -5.33 -0.68
C ASN A 19 -4.66 -5.10 0.20
N ILE A 20 -3.79 -4.15 -0.17
CA ILE A 20 -2.64 -3.77 0.67
C ILE A 20 -3.12 -3.17 2.00
N VAL A 21 -4.11 -2.26 1.95
CA VAL A 21 -4.66 -1.62 3.16
C VAL A 21 -5.40 -2.63 4.03
N GLU A 22 -6.30 -3.41 3.45
CA GLU A 22 -7.08 -4.42 4.19
C GLU A 22 -6.15 -5.40 4.92
N PHE A 23 -5.04 -5.78 4.27
CA PHE A 23 -4.05 -6.66 4.87
C PHE A 23 -3.30 -5.99 6.02
N ILE A 24 -2.92 -4.71 5.90
CA ILE A 24 -2.30 -3.95 7.00
C ILE A 24 -3.27 -3.90 8.19
N GLU A 25 -4.51 -3.50 7.97
CA GLU A 25 -5.50 -3.36 9.05
C GLU A 25 -5.81 -4.71 9.70
N SER A 26 -6.14 -5.73 8.91
CA SER A 26 -6.65 -7.01 9.40
C SER A 26 -5.58 -7.99 9.87
N LYS A 27 -4.32 -7.81 9.46
CA LYS A 27 -3.23 -8.75 9.78
C LYS A 27 -2.11 -8.11 10.57
N VAL A 28 -1.70 -6.89 10.23
CA VAL A 28 -0.56 -6.23 10.88
C VAL A 28 -1.02 -5.50 12.13
N LEU A 29 -2.06 -4.66 12.05
CA LEU A 29 -2.52 -3.89 13.21
C LEU A 29 -3.21 -4.78 14.24
N ASP A 30 -4.06 -5.72 13.81
CA ASP A 30 -4.66 -6.69 14.73
C ASP A 30 -3.60 -7.50 15.49
N ALA A 31 -2.51 -7.88 14.83
CA ALA A 31 -1.39 -8.58 15.46
C ALA A 31 -0.59 -7.66 16.40
N TYR A 32 -0.37 -6.40 15.99
CA TYR A 32 0.43 -5.41 16.72
C TYR A 32 -0.30 -4.85 17.96
N PHE A 33 -1.59 -4.55 17.86
CA PHE A 33 -2.42 -4.05 18.96
C PHE A 33 -3.10 -5.15 19.77
N GLY A 34 -3.19 -6.38 19.24
CA GLY A 34 -3.91 -7.50 19.86
C GLY A 34 -3.16 -8.25 20.98
N TYR A 35 -2.02 -7.73 21.47
CA TYR A 35 -1.30 -8.23 22.66
C TYR A 35 -0.85 -9.71 22.62
N LYS A 36 -0.18 -10.17 21.56
CA LYS A 36 0.61 -11.43 21.62
C LYS A 36 2.02 -11.24 21.09
N HIS A 37 3.02 -11.45 21.95
CA HIS A 37 4.45 -11.30 21.63
C HIS A 37 4.90 -12.19 20.45
N SER A 38 4.27 -13.35 20.24
CA SER A 38 4.49 -14.23 19.08
C SER A 38 3.98 -13.67 17.74
N ALA A 39 3.28 -12.53 17.75
CA ALA A 39 2.70 -11.91 16.57
C ALA A 39 3.61 -10.84 15.94
N LEU A 40 4.68 -10.43 16.62
CA LEU A 40 5.62 -9.39 16.15
C LEU A 40 6.52 -9.88 15.00
N GLU A 41 7.15 -11.06 15.14
CA GLU A 41 7.92 -11.68 14.04
C GLU A 41 7.02 -11.92 12.83
N SER A 42 5.81 -12.44 13.06
CA SER A 42 4.81 -12.61 12.00
C SER A 42 4.44 -11.28 11.35
N SER A 43 4.27 -10.20 12.11
CA SER A 43 3.95 -8.86 11.57
C SER A 43 5.07 -8.29 10.72
N SER A 44 6.33 -8.51 11.09
CA SER A 44 7.49 -8.08 10.31
C SER A 44 7.56 -8.80 8.96
N ASP A 45 7.37 -10.12 8.94
CA ASP A 45 7.38 -10.91 7.70
C ASP A 45 6.20 -10.54 6.78
N LEU A 46 5.03 -10.25 7.36
CA LEU A 46 3.87 -9.77 6.64
C LEU A 46 4.15 -8.40 5.97
N LEU A 47 4.82 -7.50 6.67
CA LEU A 47 5.23 -6.19 6.13
C LEU A 47 6.30 -6.32 5.04
N ASP A 48 7.23 -7.28 5.15
CA ASP A 48 8.20 -7.55 4.08
C ASP A 48 7.53 -8.05 2.80
N ASN A 49 6.54 -8.93 2.92
CA ASN A 49 5.74 -9.38 1.78
C ASN A 49 5.00 -8.21 1.13
N LEU A 50 4.45 -7.29 1.92
CA LEU A 50 3.81 -6.08 1.39
C LEU A 50 4.79 -5.17 0.64
N ILE A 51 6.01 -4.95 1.17
CA ILE A 51 7.05 -4.19 0.50
C ILE A 51 7.36 -4.79 -0.88
N HIS A 52 7.50 -6.12 -0.96
CA HIS A 52 7.70 -6.80 -2.23
C HIS A 52 6.52 -6.61 -3.19
N TRP A 53 5.30 -6.65 -2.67
CA TRP A 53 4.09 -6.49 -3.47
C TRP A 53 3.94 -5.08 -4.02
N VAL A 54 4.22 -4.06 -3.21
CA VAL A 54 4.20 -2.64 -3.59
C VAL A 54 5.27 -2.35 -4.64
N LYS A 55 6.48 -2.90 -4.49
CA LYS A 55 7.54 -2.82 -5.52
C LYS A 55 7.12 -3.46 -6.84
N ARG A 56 6.38 -4.58 -6.80
CA ARG A 56 5.85 -5.22 -8.01
C ARG A 56 4.77 -4.37 -8.65
N LEU A 57 3.84 -3.84 -7.85
CA LEU A 57 2.78 -2.94 -8.29
C LEU A 57 3.37 -1.72 -9.00
N LYS A 58 4.38 -1.08 -8.42
CA LYS A 58 5.10 0.04 -9.04
C LYS A 58 5.63 -0.30 -10.43
N LYS A 59 6.32 -1.43 -10.58
CA LYS A 59 6.83 -1.90 -11.87
C LYS A 59 5.72 -2.17 -12.89
N GLU A 60 4.59 -2.70 -12.45
CA GLU A 60 3.43 -2.92 -13.31
C GLU A 60 2.82 -1.60 -13.82
N ILE A 61 2.81 -0.57 -12.98
CA ILE A 61 2.37 0.78 -13.34
C ILE A 61 3.37 1.43 -14.31
N GLU A 62 4.66 1.39 -14.02
CA GLU A 62 5.72 1.92 -14.89
C GLU A 62 5.74 1.25 -16.27
N GLY A 63 5.44 -0.06 -16.31
CA GLY A 63 5.43 -0.86 -17.54
C GLY A 63 4.13 -0.78 -18.33
N THR A 64 3.09 -0.11 -17.84
CA THR A 64 1.83 -0.01 -18.58
C THR A 64 1.85 1.13 -19.60
N SER A 65 1.41 0.85 -20.82
CA SER A 65 1.17 1.86 -21.86
C SER A 65 -0.28 2.35 -21.90
N VAL A 66 -1.13 1.80 -21.02
CA VAL A 66 -2.58 2.08 -21.00
C VAL A 66 -2.91 3.40 -20.30
N LEU A 67 -2.08 3.78 -19.33
CA LEU A 67 -2.22 5.04 -18.58
C LEU A 67 -1.48 6.17 -19.28
N SER A 68 -2.08 7.36 -19.29
CA SER A 68 -1.41 8.60 -19.67
C SER A 68 -0.21 8.87 -18.76
N LYS A 69 0.85 9.49 -19.29
CA LYS A 69 2.07 9.76 -18.53
C LYS A 69 1.82 10.54 -17.24
N GLU A 70 0.91 11.51 -17.28
CA GLU A 70 0.54 12.30 -16.11
C GLU A 70 -0.09 11.43 -15.02
N LEU A 71 -1.03 10.56 -15.39
CA LEU A 71 -1.69 9.66 -14.48
C LEU A 71 -0.74 8.59 -13.93
N THR A 72 0.13 8.02 -14.78
CA THR A 72 1.20 7.11 -14.37
C THR A 72 2.08 7.74 -13.29
N SER A 73 2.55 8.97 -13.51
CA SER A 73 3.36 9.69 -12.52
C SER A 73 2.63 9.89 -11.19
N LYS A 74 1.36 10.36 -11.23
CA LYS A 74 0.55 10.55 -10.02
C LYS A 74 0.35 9.26 -9.24
N ILE A 75 0.06 8.15 -9.95
CA ILE A 75 -0.13 6.86 -9.30
C ILE A 75 1.19 6.34 -8.71
N ILE A 76 2.32 6.51 -9.40
CA ILE A 76 3.64 6.15 -8.87
C ILE A 76 3.95 6.94 -7.59
N GLU A 77 3.69 8.24 -7.55
CA GLU A 77 3.89 9.07 -6.35
C GLU A 77 3.07 8.56 -5.16
N ILE A 78 1.83 8.14 -5.39
CA ILE A 78 0.98 7.54 -4.36
C ILE A 78 1.56 6.21 -3.89
N VAL A 79 1.97 5.34 -4.82
CA VAL A 79 2.57 4.03 -4.49
C VAL A 79 3.88 4.19 -3.73
N ASP A 80 4.71 5.18 -4.06
CA ASP A 80 5.95 5.47 -3.34
C ASP A 80 5.69 5.95 -1.92
N ARG A 81 4.62 6.72 -1.69
CA ARG A 81 4.21 7.09 -0.34
C ARG A 81 3.72 5.90 0.47
N ILE A 82 2.97 4.98 -0.16
CA ILE A 82 2.54 3.73 0.47
C ILE A 82 3.77 2.88 0.83
N ASP A 83 4.72 2.71 -0.10
CA ASP A 83 5.95 1.96 0.14
C ASP A 83 6.74 2.53 1.32
N ASN A 84 6.95 3.85 1.34
CA ASN A 84 7.64 4.53 2.44
C ASN A 84 6.90 4.38 3.78
N GLY A 85 5.57 4.50 3.77
CA GLY A 85 4.74 4.29 4.95
C GLY A 85 4.88 2.89 5.51
N ILE A 86 4.88 1.86 4.65
CA ILE A 86 5.05 0.45 5.06
C ILE A 86 6.43 0.21 5.66
N HIS A 87 7.50 0.75 5.07
CA HIS A 87 8.86 0.64 5.64
C HIS A 87 8.94 1.32 7.02
N ASN A 88 8.35 2.51 7.17
CA ASN A 88 8.34 3.21 8.46
C ASN A 88 7.48 2.48 9.49
N LEU A 89 6.34 1.92 9.08
CA LEU A 89 5.49 1.09 9.93
C LEU A 89 6.25 -0.15 10.41
N LYS A 90 6.98 -0.84 9.52
CA LYS A 90 7.86 -1.97 9.88
C LYS A 90 8.88 -1.58 10.94
N ASN A 91 9.53 -0.42 10.77
CA ASN A 91 10.49 0.09 11.75
C ASN A 91 9.82 0.42 13.09
N ALA A 92 8.62 0.99 13.08
CA ALA A 92 7.86 1.29 14.30
C ALA A 92 7.43 0.01 15.03
N VAL A 93 6.97 -1.00 14.29
CA VAL A 93 6.59 -2.32 14.82
C VAL A 93 7.80 -3.00 15.46
N ALA A 94 8.95 -3.04 14.78
CA ALA A 94 10.18 -3.64 15.28
C ALA A 94 10.75 -2.96 16.54
N LYS A 95 10.42 -1.67 16.75
CA LYS A 95 10.83 -0.89 17.92
C LYS A 95 9.74 -0.75 18.97
N GLU A 96 8.58 -1.38 18.75
CA GLU A 96 7.40 -1.27 19.63
C GLU A 96 6.94 0.19 19.82
N GLU A 97 7.17 1.07 18.82
CA GLU A 97 6.82 2.50 18.82
C GLU A 97 5.36 2.71 18.40
N GLN A 98 4.41 2.42 19.29
CA GLN A 98 2.98 2.35 18.96
C GLN A 98 2.39 3.61 18.32
N GLU A 99 2.66 4.79 18.89
CA GLU A 99 2.16 6.08 18.39
C GLU A 99 2.69 6.40 16.98
N LYS A 100 3.94 6.03 16.73
CA LYS A 100 4.55 6.18 15.41
C LYS A 100 3.96 5.19 14.41
N GLY A 101 3.68 3.96 14.83
CA GLY A 101 2.97 2.97 14.01
C GLY A 101 1.60 3.51 13.55
N ASN A 102 0.82 4.10 14.47
CA ASN A 102 -0.44 4.77 14.13
C ASN A 102 -0.25 5.91 13.12
N THR A 103 0.75 6.76 13.33
CA THR A 103 1.04 7.88 12.44
C THR A 103 1.38 7.43 11.02
N GLU A 104 2.18 6.36 10.88
CA GLU A 104 2.54 5.82 9.56
C GLU A 104 1.35 5.14 8.87
N LEU A 105 0.49 4.47 9.62
CA LEU A 105 -0.75 3.93 9.11
C LEU A 105 -1.66 5.03 8.55
N GLU A 106 -1.86 6.13 9.28
CA GLU A 106 -2.67 7.25 8.81
C GLU A 106 -2.15 7.84 7.49
N LYS A 107 -0.81 7.91 7.32
CA LYS A 107 -0.18 8.33 6.07
C LYS A 107 -0.49 7.38 4.91
N ILE A 108 -0.43 6.06 5.16
CA ILE A 108 -0.78 5.03 4.16
C ILE A 108 -2.25 5.18 3.76
N LEU A 109 -3.17 5.25 4.73
CA LEU A 109 -4.60 5.41 4.49
C LEU A 109 -4.92 6.68 3.70
N LYS A 110 -4.23 7.79 4.01
CA LYS A 110 -4.37 9.05 3.27
C LYS A 110 -3.93 8.90 1.81
N ALA A 111 -2.80 8.23 1.56
CA ALA A 111 -2.33 7.97 0.19
C ALA A 111 -3.33 7.11 -0.61
N VAL A 112 -3.94 6.11 0.03
CA VAL A 112 -4.96 5.28 -0.60
C VAL A 112 -6.23 6.07 -0.92
N ARG A 113 -6.69 6.94 -0.01
CA ARG A 113 -7.83 7.85 -0.26
C ARG A 113 -7.58 8.76 -1.45
N GLU A 114 -6.37 9.29 -1.58
CA GLU A 114 -5.99 10.09 -2.75
C GLU A 114 -6.04 9.28 -4.06
N PHE A 115 -5.64 8.00 -4.03
CA PHE A 115 -5.81 7.12 -5.19
C PHE A 115 -7.29 6.91 -5.55
N TYR A 116 -8.16 6.77 -4.56
CA TYR A 116 -9.59 6.63 -4.80
C TYR A 116 -10.21 7.84 -5.47
N ASP A 117 -9.76 9.04 -5.10
CA ASP A 117 -10.27 10.27 -5.71
C ASP A 117 -9.86 10.37 -7.19
N LEU A 118 -8.73 9.77 -7.60
CA LEU A 118 -8.38 9.63 -9.01
C LEU A 118 -9.39 8.76 -9.81
N ARG A 119 -10.12 7.84 -9.15
CA ARG A 119 -11.13 7.00 -9.82
C ARG A 119 -12.46 7.71 -10.07
N LYS A 120 -12.67 8.87 -9.44
CA LYS A 120 -13.90 9.67 -9.57
C LYS A 120 -13.81 10.73 -10.66
N LEU A 121 -12.63 10.89 -11.26
CA LEU A 121 -12.38 11.75 -12.43
C LEU A 121 -12.94 11.10 -13.69
#